data_AF-A0AA40HXW0-F1
#
_entry.id   AF-A0AA40HXW0-F1
#
_cell.length_a   1.000
_cell.length_b   1.000
_cell.length_c   1.000
_cell.angle_alpha   90.00
_cell.angle_beta   90.00
_cell.angle_gamma   90.00
#
_symmetry.space_group_name_H-M   'P 1'
#
loop_
_entity.id
_entity.type
_entity.pdbx_description
1 polymer ?
#
loop_
_entity_poly.entity_id
_entity_poly.type
_entity_poly.pdbx_seq_one_letter_code
_entity_poly.pdbx_strand_id
1 'polypeptide(L)'
;MVLSTNEEVRQDEGRSLAAAVLSRGVEAPGTMAAVVAAAAVRARILQARGRRSMQELLSHSNFAEWPLPLQDSSGDVGLLVLAQSPQARLRDPTCWRDLTHSTDALPALSLTQTTVKLFIDGKFVESKSDKWIDIHNPATNEVIGRVPQATKAEMDAAVASCKRSFPAWADTSVLSRQQVLLRYQQLIKENLKEIARLITLEQGKTLADAEGDVFRGLQVVEHACSVTSLLLGETMPSITKDMDLYSYRLPLGVCAGIAPFNFPAMIPLWMFPMAMVCGNTFLMKPSERVPGATMLLAKLLQDSGAPDGTLNIIHGQHEAVNFICDHPDIKAISFVGSNQAGEYIFERGSRHGKRVQANMGAKNHGVVMPDANKENTLNQLVGAAFGAAGQRCMALSTAILVGEAKKWLPELVERAKNLRVNAGDQPGADLGPLITPQAKERVCNLIDSGTKEGASILLDGRNIKPNMTCYKEEIFGPVLVVLETDTLDEAIKIVNDNPYGNGTAIFTTNGATARKYSHLVDVGQVGVNVPIPVPLPMFSFTGSRSSFRGDTNFYGKQGIQFYTQLKTITSQWKEEDATLSSPAVVMPTMGLMIRDPAAAVGHEVTLRM
;
A
#
# COMPACT_ATOMS: atom_id res chain seq x y z
N MET A 1 0.98 47.55 15.06
CA MET A 1 0.42 48.39 16.14
C MET A 1 0.19 47.47 17.33
N VAL A 2 0.84 47.74 18.47
CA VAL A 2 0.78 46.91 19.68
C VAL A 2 -0.31 47.45 20.59
N LEU A 3 -1.08 46.57 21.27
CA LEU A 3 -1.57 46.79 22.64
C LEU A 3 -2.07 45.45 23.24
N SER A 4 -1.52 45.10 24.40
CA SER A 4 -2.12 44.22 25.42
C SER A 4 -3.16 45.03 26.23
N THR A 5 -4.09 44.49 27.03
CA THR A 5 -3.92 43.58 28.19
C THR A 5 -5.26 43.04 28.75
N ASN A 6 -5.17 42.02 29.61
CA ASN A 6 -6.01 41.72 30.79
C ASN A 6 -7.30 40.84 30.70
N GLU A 7 -7.28 39.82 31.57
CA GLU A 7 -8.41 39.16 32.25
C GLU A 7 -9.12 40.19 33.19
N GLU A 8 -10.29 39.98 33.82
CA GLU A 8 -11.11 38.82 34.15
C GLU A 8 -12.52 39.33 34.53
N VAL A 9 -13.64 38.74 34.08
CA VAL A 9 -14.93 38.66 34.83
C VAL A 9 -15.75 37.48 34.26
N ARG A 10 -16.45 36.74 35.14
CA ARG A 10 -17.17 35.50 34.85
C ARG A 10 -18.69 35.70 34.68
N GLN A 11 -19.35 34.64 34.21
CA GLN A 11 -20.81 34.33 34.30
C GLN A 11 -21.76 35.15 33.39
N ASP A 12 -22.27 34.55 32.30
CA ASP A 12 -23.73 34.24 32.18
C ASP A 12 -24.18 33.33 31.01
N GLU A 13 -23.31 32.83 30.12
CA GLU A 13 -23.76 32.05 28.93
C GLU A 13 -24.06 30.55 29.18
N GLY A 14 -24.77 30.24 30.27
CA GLY A 14 -25.06 28.85 30.70
C GLY A 14 -26.53 28.41 30.64
N ARG A 15 -27.48 29.30 30.32
CA ARG A 15 -28.93 29.06 30.57
C ARG A 15 -29.86 29.00 29.35
N SER A 16 -29.36 29.21 28.13
CA SER A 16 -30.22 29.37 26.95
C SER A 16 -30.70 28.06 26.28
N LEU A 17 -30.01 26.91 26.47
CA LEU A 17 -30.32 25.69 25.70
C LEU A 17 -31.35 24.73 26.34
N ALA A 18 -31.62 24.86 27.64
CA ALA A 18 -32.53 23.95 28.36
C ALA A 18 -34.02 24.34 28.27
N ALA A 19 -34.34 25.58 27.91
CA ALA A 19 -35.70 26.10 27.85
C ALA A 19 -36.43 25.83 26.52
N ALA A 20 -35.70 25.50 25.45
CA ALA A 20 -36.25 25.40 24.08
C ALA A 20 -36.99 24.08 23.78
N VAL A 21 -36.85 23.06 24.63
CA VAL A 21 -37.38 21.70 24.37
C VAL A 21 -38.75 21.44 25.00
N LEU A 22 -39.22 22.30 25.91
CA LEU A 22 -40.44 22.09 26.71
C LEU A 22 -41.70 22.82 26.20
N SER A 23 -41.67 23.48 25.04
CA SER A 23 -42.77 24.34 24.56
C SER A 23 -43.38 23.96 23.19
N ARG A 24 -43.02 22.81 22.62
CA ARG A 24 -43.67 22.27 21.41
C ARG A 24 -43.93 20.78 21.55
N GLY A 25 -45.20 20.43 21.79
CA GLY A 25 -45.64 19.04 21.84
C GLY A 25 -45.58 18.41 20.44
N VAL A 26 -44.75 17.38 20.31
CA VAL A 26 -44.76 16.42 19.20
C VAL A 26 -44.56 15.04 19.83
N GLU A 27 -45.52 14.14 19.64
CA GLU A 27 -45.41 12.76 20.10
C GLU A 27 -44.42 11.99 19.23
N ALA A 28 -43.46 11.29 19.86
CA ALA A 28 -42.55 10.38 19.18
C ALA A 28 -42.15 9.22 20.12
N PRO A 29 -42.23 7.95 19.68
CA PRO A 29 -41.92 6.81 20.53
C PRO A 29 -40.39 6.62 20.65
N GLY A 30 -39.84 6.79 21.85
CA GLY A 30 -38.39 6.67 22.06
C GLY A 30 -37.85 6.97 23.46
N THR A 31 -38.68 6.85 24.50
CA THR A 31 -38.39 7.39 25.84
C THR A 31 -37.22 6.73 26.58
N MET A 32 -36.77 5.54 26.17
CA MET A 32 -35.66 4.84 26.85
C MET A 32 -34.27 5.39 26.45
N ALA A 33 -34.08 5.79 25.19
CA ALA A 33 -32.79 6.30 24.70
C ALA A 33 -32.47 7.71 25.27
N ALA A 34 -33.48 8.57 25.38
CA ALA A 34 -33.33 9.93 25.91
C ALA A 34 -32.90 9.95 27.40
N VAL A 35 -33.46 9.05 28.21
CA VAL A 35 -33.12 8.94 29.64
C VAL A 35 -31.69 8.42 29.84
N VAL A 36 -31.27 7.43 29.05
CA VAL A 36 -29.89 6.91 29.08
C VAL A 36 -28.88 7.98 28.64
N ALA A 37 -29.20 8.76 27.59
CA ALA A 37 -28.36 9.87 27.15
C ALA A 37 -28.22 10.97 28.23
N ALA A 38 -29.31 11.36 28.88
CA ALA A 38 -29.29 12.34 29.97
C ALA A 38 -28.46 11.87 31.17
N ALA A 39 -28.56 10.59 31.54
CA ALA A 39 -27.75 9.98 32.59
C ALA A 39 -26.24 9.97 32.23
N ALA A 40 -25.89 9.60 30.99
CA ALA A 40 -24.51 9.58 30.50
C ALA A 40 -23.87 10.99 30.46
N VAL A 41 -24.64 12.01 30.06
CA VAL A 41 -24.20 13.42 30.09
C VAL A 41 -23.96 13.88 31.53
N ARG A 42 -24.88 13.58 32.46
CA ARG A 42 -24.73 13.91 33.89
C ARG A 42 -23.52 13.21 34.52
N ALA A 43 -23.25 11.96 34.14
CA ALA A 43 -22.08 11.22 34.60
C ALA A 43 -20.76 11.86 34.11
N ARG A 44 -20.67 12.24 32.82
CA ARG A 44 -19.49 12.96 32.28
C ARG A 44 -19.23 14.30 32.97
N ILE A 45 -20.28 15.06 33.28
CA ILE A 45 -20.16 16.34 34.00
C ILE A 45 -19.64 16.14 35.44
N LEU A 46 -19.97 15.03 36.09
CA LEU A 46 -19.46 14.69 37.43
C LEU A 46 -18.03 14.14 37.39
N GLN A 47 -17.68 13.33 36.39
CA GLN A 47 -16.29 12.88 36.13
C GLN A 47 -15.34 14.07 35.90
N ALA A 48 -15.76 15.07 35.12
CA ALA A 48 -15.02 16.30 34.90
C ALA A 48 -14.84 17.17 36.17
N ARG A 49 -15.49 16.82 37.28
CA ARG A 49 -15.40 17.51 38.58
C ARG A 49 -14.75 16.66 39.68
N GLY A 50 -14.10 15.55 39.32
CA GLY A 50 -13.16 14.83 40.19
C GLY A 50 -13.76 14.18 41.44
N ARG A 51 -15.02 13.72 41.39
CA ARG A 51 -15.65 13.02 42.53
C ARG A 51 -16.29 11.68 42.12
N ARG A 52 -15.74 10.60 42.71
CA ARG A 52 -16.21 9.20 42.75
C ARG A 52 -16.12 8.37 41.46
N SER A 53 -16.15 7.05 41.65
CA SER A 53 -15.93 6.05 40.61
C SER A 53 -17.24 5.57 39.95
N MET A 54 -17.12 5.03 38.73
CA MET A 54 -18.29 4.66 37.91
C MET A 54 -19.10 3.47 38.48
N GLN A 55 -18.50 2.64 39.35
CA GLN A 55 -19.17 1.51 39.99
C GLN A 55 -20.08 1.94 41.17
N GLU A 56 -19.79 3.05 41.86
CA GLU A 56 -20.65 3.54 42.96
C GLU A 56 -21.97 4.16 42.49
N LEU A 57 -22.06 4.58 41.23
CA LEU A 57 -23.27 5.24 40.68
C LEU A 57 -24.29 4.25 40.10
N LEU A 58 -23.89 3.00 39.84
CA LEU A 58 -24.76 1.98 39.22
C LEU A 58 -25.47 1.09 40.26
N SER A 59 -25.17 1.22 41.56
CA SER A 59 -25.74 0.40 42.63
C SER A 59 -27.05 0.95 43.24
N HIS A 60 -27.61 2.04 42.70
CA HIS A 60 -28.83 2.69 43.20
C HIS A 60 -29.88 2.88 42.09
N SER A 61 -30.33 1.77 41.49
CA SER A 61 -31.41 1.76 40.52
C SER A 61 -32.23 0.47 40.64
N ASN A 62 -33.12 0.41 41.63
CA ASN A 62 -34.17 -0.61 41.68
C ASN A 62 -35.21 -0.30 40.58
N PHE A 63 -35.31 -1.16 39.58
CA PHE A 63 -36.48 -1.24 38.71
C PHE A 63 -37.10 -2.63 38.85
N ALA A 64 -38.27 -2.65 39.50
CA ALA A 64 -39.08 -3.85 39.68
C ALA A 64 -40.08 -4.02 38.51
N GLU A 65 -40.68 -5.20 38.46
CA GLU A 65 -41.58 -5.69 37.40
C GLU A 65 -42.87 -4.87 37.27
N TRP A 66 -43.37 -4.69 36.03
CA TRP A 66 -44.82 -4.65 35.75
C TRP A 66 -45.16 -4.87 34.24
N PRO A 67 -46.41 -5.26 33.92
CA PRO A 67 -46.71 -6.05 32.71
C PRO A 67 -47.14 -5.23 31.48
N LEU A 68 -47.04 -5.88 30.30
CA LEU A 68 -47.58 -5.39 29.03
C LEU A 68 -48.98 -5.99 28.75
N PRO A 69 -49.95 -5.19 28.27
CA PRO A 69 -51.16 -5.71 27.64
C PRO A 69 -50.94 -5.97 26.15
N LEU A 70 -51.44 -7.11 25.66
CA LEU A 70 -51.57 -7.41 24.23
C LEU A 70 -52.85 -6.77 23.68
N GLN A 71 -52.79 -6.22 22.47
CA GLN A 71 -53.97 -6.10 21.61
C GLN A 71 -53.60 -6.20 20.12
N ASP A 72 -54.54 -6.72 19.36
CA ASP A 72 -54.36 -7.35 18.04
C ASP A 72 -54.94 -6.47 16.91
N SER A 73 -54.34 -6.53 15.72
CA SER A 73 -54.96 -6.11 14.45
C SER A 73 -54.18 -6.64 13.23
N SER A 74 -54.40 -7.92 12.92
CA SER A 74 -54.50 -8.51 11.57
C SER A 74 -53.92 -7.75 10.36
N GLY A 75 -52.93 -8.35 9.69
CA GLY A 75 -52.50 -8.00 8.33
C GLY A 75 -51.41 -8.95 7.82
N ASP A 76 -51.73 -9.80 6.86
CA ASP A 76 -50.87 -10.92 6.43
C ASP A 76 -49.49 -10.48 5.89
N VAL A 77 -48.42 -11.02 6.50
CA VAL A 77 -47.08 -11.06 5.91
C VAL A 77 -46.50 -12.47 6.10
N GLY A 78 -46.42 -13.23 5.01
CA GLY A 78 -45.86 -14.58 5.02
C GLY A 78 -44.37 -14.59 5.33
N LEU A 79 -43.98 -15.05 6.53
CA LEU A 79 -42.59 -15.14 6.94
C LEU A 79 -41.96 -16.46 6.47
N LEU A 80 -41.07 -16.39 5.49
CA LEU A 80 -40.35 -17.56 4.98
C LEU A 80 -39.25 -17.99 5.97
N VAL A 81 -39.41 -19.16 6.60
CA VAL A 81 -38.43 -19.70 7.55
C VAL A 81 -37.26 -20.34 6.81
N LEU A 82 -36.07 -19.74 6.88
CA LEU A 82 -34.83 -20.38 6.44
C LEU A 82 -34.18 -21.14 7.61
N ALA A 83 -33.85 -22.41 7.35
CA ALA A 83 -33.31 -23.33 8.35
C ALA A 83 -31.87 -23.01 8.78
N GLN A 84 -31.56 -23.29 10.05
CA GLN A 84 -30.21 -23.14 10.61
C GLN A 84 -29.27 -24.27 10.18
N SER A 85 -28.03 -23.92 9.83
CA SER A 85 -26.85 -24.79 9.96
C SER A 85 -25.56 -23.91 10.00
N PRO A 86 -24.40 -24.43 10.47
CA PRO A 86 -24.15 -24.50 11.90
C PRO A 86 -23.05 -23.54 12.38
N GLN A 87 -23.14 -23.23 13.67
CA GLN A 87 -22.20 -22.49 14.53
C GLN A 87 -20.75 -22.38 14.01
N ALA A 88 -20.35 -21.18 13.58
CA ALA A 88 -18.95 -20.78 13.58
C ALA A 88 -18.46 -20.71 15.04
N ARG A 89 -17.59 -21.64 15.43
CA ARG A 89 -16.91 -21.59 16.74
C ARG A 89 -15.95 -20.40 16.76
N LEU A 90 -16.38 -19.32 17.42
CA LEU A 90 -15.46 -18.30 17.93
C LEU A 90 -14.43 -19.02 18.81
N ARG A 91 -13.15 -19.01 18.40
CA ARG A 91 -12.07 -19.50 19.24
C ARG A 91 -11.81 -18.49 20.35
N ASP A 92 -11.58 -19.03 21.54
CA ASP A 92 -11.37 -18.31 22.80
C ASP A 92 -10.23 -17.27 22.68
N PRO A 93 -10.45 -16.00 23.06
CA PRO A 93 -9.40 -14.97 23.04
C PRO A 93 -8.30 -15.14 24.11
N THR A 94 -8.42 -16.09 25.04
CA THR A 94 -7.55 -16.15 26.23
C THR A 94 -6.25 -16.96 26.07
N CYS A 95 -6.02 -17.62 24.93
CA CYS A 95 -4.86 -18.50 24.69
C CYS A 95 -3.50 -17.78 24.49
N TRP A 96 -3.33 -16.54 24.96
CA TRP A 96 -2.17 -15.68 24.68
C TRP A 96 -1.26 -15.41 25.89
N ARG A 97 -1.21 -16.29 26.90
CA ARG A 97 -0.43 -16.04 28.15
C ARG A 97 0.58 -17.09 28.60
N ASP A 98 0.63 -18.29 28.02
CA ASP A 98 1.45 -19.40 28.55
C ASP A 98 2.78 -19.66 27.80
N LEU A 99 3.41 -18.61 27.23
CA LEU A 99 4.71 -18.73 26.53
C LEU A 99 5.78 -17.71 26.96
N THR A 100 5.62 -17.06 28.11
CA THR A 100 6.63 -16.13 28.65
C THR A 100 6.93 -16.38 30.13
N HIS A 101 7.62 -17.48 30.45
CA HIS A 101 8.59 -17.56 31.58
C HIS A 101 9.34 -18.91 31.57
N SER A 102 10.50 -18.95 30.91
CA SER A 102 11.57 -19.90 31.22
C SER A 102 12.90 -19.19 30.89
N THR A 103 13.73 -19.03 31.91
CA THR A 103 15.08 -18.46 31.80
C THR A 103 16.10 -19.57 31.98
N ASP A 104 16.24 -20.41 30.96
CA ASP A 104 17.28 -21.42 30.87
C ASP A 104 18.09 -21.23 29.57
N ALA A 105 19.39 -21.48 29.64
CA ALA A 105 20.28 -21.29 28.50
C ALA A 105 19.92 -22.25 27.36
N LEU A 106 19.66 -21.70 26.17
CA LEU A 106 19.29 -22.49 24.99
C LEU A 106 20.41 -23.50 24.64
N PRO A 107 20.12 -24.81 24.58
CA PRO A 107 21.06 -25.77 24.03
C PRO A 107 21.25 -25.51 22.54
N ALA A 108 22.45 -25.74 22.02
CA ALA A 108 22.79 -25.52 20.62
C ALA A 108 21.91 -26.40 19.70
N LEU A 109 20.88 -25.80 19.10
CA LEU A 109 20.04 -26.43 18.10
C LEU A 109 20.85 -26.71 16.83
N SER A 110 20.96 -27.99 16.48
CA SER A 110 21.51 -28.44 15.22
C SER A 110 20.85 -27.72 14.04
N LEU A 111 21.64 -27.08 13.18
CA LEU A 111 21.20 -26.34 11.99
C LEU A 111 20.65 -27.28 10.89
N THR A 112 19.48 -27.88 11.12
CA THR A 112 18.65 -28.37 10.01
C THR A 112 18.16 -27.15 9.23
N GLN A 113 18.67 -26.94 8.02
CA GLN A 113 18.33 -25.80 7.18
C GLN A 113 16.81 -25.67 6.98
N THR A 114 16.24 -24.55 7.43
CA THR A 114 14.79 -24.29 7.31
C THR A 114 14.40 -24.15 5.84
N THR A 115 13.47 -24.98 5.38
CA THR A 115 12.86 -24.86 4.06
C THR A 115 11.67 -23.89 4.10
N VAL A 116 11.67 -22.93 3.17
CA VAL A 116 10.56 -22.00 2.97
C VAL A 116 9.47 -22.71 2.17
N LYS A 117 8.27 -22.73 2.74
CA LYS A 117 7.08 -23.36 2.15
C LYS A 117 6.45 -22.45 1.10
N LEU A 118 5.71 -23.04 0.15
CA LEU A 118 4.77 -22.29 -0.69
C LEU A 118 3.57 -21.85 0.16
N PHE A 119 2.82 -20.84 -0.27
CA PHE A 119 1.51 -20.53 0.34
C PHE A 119 0.41 -20.77 -0.69
N ILE A 120 -0.32 -21.88 -0.58
CA ILE A 120 -1.34 -22.28 -1.55
C ILE A 120 -2.65 -22.60 -0.84
N ASP A 121 -3.77 -22.07 -1.34
CA ASP A 121 -5.12 -22.37 -0.84
C ASP A 121 -5.25 -22.13 0.69
N GLY A 122 -4.67 -21.02 1.17
CA GLY A 122 -4.62 -20.66 2.59
C GLY A 122 -3.65 -21.49 3.43
N LYS A 123 -2.79 -22.32 2.85
CA LYS A 123 -1.93 -23.25 3.61
C LYS A 123 -0.48 -23.09 3.24
N PHE A 124 0.39 -23.26 4.23
CA PHE A 124 1.82 -23.40 4.01
C PHE A 124 2.11 -24.84 3.54
N VAL A 125 2.53 -24.98 2.28
CA VAL A 125 2.69 -26.26 1.58
C VAL A 125 4.18 -26.54 1.35
N GLU A 126 4.64 -27.71 1.77
CA GLU A 126 5.98 -28.20 1.40
C GLU A 126 6.07 -28.42 -0.10
N SER A 127 7.14 -27.92 -0.72
CA SER A 127 7.34 -28.13 -2.14
C SER A 127 7.87 -29.53 -2.44
N LYS A 128 7.43 -30.08 -3.58
CA LYS A 128 7.92 -31.32 -4.19
C LYS A 128 9.14 -31.09 -5.09
N SER A 129 9.69 -29.87 -5.10
CA SER A 129 10.85 -29.53 -5.92
C SER A 129 12.14 -30.18 -5.41
N ASP A 130 12.95 -30.67 -6.34
CA ASP A 130 14.34 -31.08 -6.15
C ASP A 130 15.32 -29.89 -6.26
N LYS A 131 14.87 -28.76 -6.82
CA LYS A 131 15.67 -27.55 -7.02
C LYS A 131 15.41 -26.53 -5.93
N TRP A 132 16.45 -26.21 -5.17
CA TRP A 132 16.42 -25.25 -4.07
C TRP A 132 17.40 -24.10 -4.31
N ILE A 133 17.11 -22.94 -3.72
CA ILE A 133 17.95 -21.74 -3.74
C ILE A 133 18.29 -21.39 -2.29
N ASP A 134 19.57 -21.22 -2.01
CA ASP A 134 20.06 -20.84 -0.69
C ASP A 134 19.67 -19.40 -0.33
N ILE A 135 19.17 -19.22 0.89
CA ILE A 135 18.91 -17.93 1.53
C ILE A 135 20.11 -17.65 2.43
N HIS A 136 20.79 -16.53 2.21
CA HIS A 136 21.95 -16.14 3.00
C HIS A 136 21.60 -15.05 3.99
N ASN A 137 22.23 -15.07 5.17
CA ASN A 137 22.37 -13.85 5.97
C ASN A 137 23.48 -13.00 5.32
N PRO A 138 23.19 -11.81 4.76
CA PRO A 138 24.19 -11.01 4.03
C PRO A 138 25.28 -10.41 4.94
N ALA A 139 25.13 -10.45 6.27
CA ALA A 139 26.17 -10.01 7.20
C ALA A 139 27.26 -11.06 7.43
N THR A 140 26.90 -12.34 7.52
CA THR A 140 27.84 -13.46 7.72
C THR A 140 28.14 -14.23 6.44
N ASN A 141 27.31 -14.06 5.42
CA ASN A 141 27.23 -14.85 4.19
C ASN A 141 26.87 -16.34 4.40
N GLU A 142 26.46 -16.73 5.61
CA GLU A 142 26.04 -18.10 5.93
C GLU A 142 24.64 -18.41 5.38
N VAL A 143 24.41 -19.65 4.98
CA VAL A 143 23.10 -20.13 4.52
C VAL A 143 22.18 -20.36 5.72
N ILE A 144 21.14 -19.55 5.85
CA ILE A 144 20.16 -19.57 6.96
C ILE A 144 18.88 -20.35 6.61
N GLY A 145 18.65 -20.66 5.34
CA GLY A 145 17.48 -21.40 4.88
C GLY A 145 17.52 -21.66 3.38
N ARG A 146 16.46 -22.28 2.86
CA ARG A 146 16.32 -22.59 1.42
C ARG A 146 14.92 -22.32 0.93
N VAL A 147 14.78 -21.80 -0.28
CA VAL A 147 13.49 -21.61 -0.94
C VAL A 147 13.39 -22.50 -2.20
N PRO A 148 12.24 -23.14 -2.47
CA PRO A 148 12.10 -24.03 -3.61
C PRO A 148 11.96 -23.24 -4.91
N GLN A 149 12.42 -23.82 -6.01
CA GLN A 149 11.95 -23.45 -7.35
C GLN A 149 10.65 -24.23 -7.59
N ALA A 150 9.50 -23.57 -7.48
CA ALA A 150 8.20 -24.24 -7.55
C ALA A 150 8.05 -25.00 -8.86
N THR A 151 7.65 -26.26 -8.77
CA THR A 151 7.39 -27.11 -9.93
C THR A 151 6.19 -26.56 -10.72
N LYS A 152 6.12 -26.88 -12.02
CA LYS A 152 4.98 -26.45 -12.86
C LYS A 152 3.63 -26.85 -12.25
N ALA A 153 3.51 -28.06 -11.70
CA ALA A 153 2.28 -28.55 -11.09
C ALA A 153 1.85 -27.74 -9.84
N GLU A 154 2.80 -27.20 -9.07
CA GLU A 154 2.51 -26.33 -7.92
C GLU A 154 2.11 -24.93 -8.36
N MET A 155 2.73 -24.40 -9.43
CA MET A 155 2.35 -23.12 -10.04
C MET A 155 0.96 -23.19 -10.68
N ASP A 156 0.66 -24.26 -11.42
CA ASP A 156 -0.66 -24.57 -11.96
C ASP A 156 -1.70 -24.68 -10.82
N ALA A 157 -1.37 -25.36 -9.71
CA ALA A 157 -2.24 -25.48 -8.54
C ALA A 157 -2.52 -24.14 -7.83
N ALA A 158 -1.52 -23.26 -7.73
CA ALA A 158 -1.66 -21.93 -7.16
C ALA A 158 -2.59 -21.03 -8.01
N VAL A 159 -2.46 -21.03 -9.34
CA VAL A 159 -3.40 -20.29 -10.21
C VAL A 159 -4.79 -20.91 -10.19
N ALA A 160 -4.90 -22.24 -10.15
CA ALA A 160 -6.18 -22.93 -9.99
C ALA A 160 -6.87 -22.53 -8.67
N SER A 161 -6.13 -22.36 -7.57
CA SER A 161 -6.66 -21.83 -6.30
C SER A 161 -7.19 -20.41 -6.47
N CYS A 162 -6.38 -19.48 -6.99
CA CYS A 162 -6.83 -18.12 -7.32
C CYS A 162 -8.10 -18.09 -8.16
N LYS A 163 -8.20 -18.96 -9.18
CA LYS A 163 -9.35 -19.03 -10.10
C LYS A 163 -10.60 -19.60 -9.45
N ARG A 164 -10.48 -20.61 -8.57
CA ARG A 164 -11.61 -21.17 -7.81
C ARG A 164 -12.20 -20.14 -6.84
N SER A 165 -11.35 -19.40 -6.12
CA SER A 165 -11.80 -18.46 -5.10
C SER A 165 -12.29 -17.12 -5.68
N PHE A 166 -11.95 -16.80 -6.93
CA PHE A 166 -12.28 -15.51 -7.55
C PHE A 166 -13.78 -15.16 -7.59
N PRO A 167 -14.71 -16.01 -8.07
CA PRO A 167 -16.12 -15.63 -8.17
C PRO A 167 -16.72 -15.22 -6.82
N ALA A 168 -16.56 -16.05 -5.79
CA ALA A 168 -17.07 -15.77 -4.45
C ALA A 168 -16.42 -14.53 -3.81
N TRP A 169 -15.14 -14.26 -4.10
CA TRP A 169 -14.44 -13.08 -3.59
C TRP A 169 -14.82 -11.79 -4.34
N ALA A 170 -15.09 -11.86 -5.64
CA ALA A 170 -15.58 -10.74 -6.43
C ALA A 170 -16.99 -10.30 -5.96
N ASP A 171 -17.87 -11.27 -5.69
CA ASP A 171 -19.24 -11.06 -5.22
C ASP A 171 -19.31 -10.71 -3.72
N THR A 172 -18.23 -10.94 -2.96
CA THR A 172 -18.13 -10.50 -1.55
C THR A 172 -18.23 -8.97 -1.47
N SER A 173 -19.15 -8.45 -0.64
CA SER A 173 -19.43 -7.01 -0.58
C SER A 173 -18.17 -6.16 -0.32
N VAL A 174 -18.14 -4.95 -0.89
CA VAL A 174 -16.99 -4.01 -0.73
C VAL A 174 -16.67 -3.73 0.74
N LEU A 175 -17.70 -3.61 1.59
CA LEU A 175 -17.55 -3.46 3.04
C LEU A 175 -16.95 -4.71 3.69
N SER A 176 -17.37 -5.91 3.30
CA SER A 176 -16.79 -7.16 3.80
C SER A 176 -15.30 -7.27 3.43
N ARG A 177 -14.91 -6.89 2.20
CA ARG A 177 -13.49 -6.85 1.77
C ARG A 177 -12.69 -5.79 2.53
N GLN A 178 -13.27 -4.63 2.79
CA GLN A 178 -12.69 -3.58 3.63
C GLN A 178 -12.40 -4.08 5.06
N GLN A 179 -13.33 -4.82 5.68
CA GLN A 179 -13.17 -5.33 7.04
C GLN A 179 -12.02 -6.33 7.18
N VAL A 180 -11.72 -7.11 6.14
CA VAL A 180 -10.51 -7.96 6.10
C VAL A 180 -9.25 -7.09 6.17
N LEU A 181 -9.14 -6.05 5.33
CA LEU A 181 -7.96 -5.17 5.35
C LEU A 181 -7.85 -4.30 6.62
N LEU A 182 -8.98 -3.91 7.24
CA LEU A 182 -8.98 -3.20 8.52
C LEU A 182 -8.37 -4.06 9.65
N ARG A 183 -8.65 -5.37 9.69
CA ARG A 183 -7.98 -6.30 10.61
C ARG A 183 -6.53 -6.52 10.20
N TYR A 184 -6.25 -6.63 8.90
CA TYR A 184 -4.91 -6.89 8.39
C TYR A 184 -3.91 -5.78 8.72
N GLN A 185 -4.30 -4.50 8.57
CA GLN A 185 -3.43 -3.39 8.96
C GLN A 185 -3.07 -3.40 10.45
N GLN A 186 -3.98 -3.87 11.32
CA GLN A 186 -3.75 -3.96 12.75
C GLN A 186 -2.77 -5.10 13.07
N LEU A 187 -2.94 -6.25 12.45
CA LEU A 187 -2.00 -7.38 12.57
C LEU A 187 -0.59 -7.02 12.07
N ILE A 188 -0.47 -6.24 11.00
CA ILE A 188 0.84 -5.72 10.55
C ILE A 188 1.44 -4.76 11.60
N LYS A 189 0.65 -3.85 12.20
CA LYS A 189 1.12 -2.93 13.25
C LYS A 189 1.65 -3.69 14.46
N GLU A 190 0.93 -4.71 14.91
CA GLU A 190 1.27 -5.54 16.06
C GLU A 190 2.54 -6.38 15.81
N ASN A 191 2.74 -6.86 14.58
CA ASN A 191 3.88 -7.71 14.20
C ASN A 191 5.02 -6.95 13.52
N LEU A 192 4.97 -5.61 13.48
CA LEU A 192 5.88 -4.77 12.69
C LEU A 192 7.36 -5.08 12.96
N LYS A 193 7.72 -5.27 14.23
CA LYS A 193 9.09 -5.57 14.66
C LYS A 193 9.58 -6.95 14.22
N GLU A 194 8.70 -7.95 14.23
CA GLU A 194 9.07 -9.31 13.80
C GLU A 194 9.20 -9.38 12.28
N ILE A 195 8.32 -8.70 11.54
CA ILE A 195 8.49 -8.54 10.09
C ILE A 195 9.82 -7.82 9.81
N ALA A 196 10.11 -6.70 10.49
CA ALA A 196 11.36 -5.97 10.32
C ALA A 196 12.61 -6.82 10.64
N ARG A 197 12.56 -7.66 11.69
CA ARG A 197 13.64 -8.60 12.04
C ARG A 197 13.93 -9.59 10.91
N LEU A 198 12.90 -10.14 10.26
CA LEU A 198 13.08 -11.01 9.08
C LEU A 198 13.71 -10.27 7.91
N ILE A 199 13.29 -9.02 7.65
CA ILE A 199 13.90 -8.18 6.61
C ILE A 199 15.38 -7.93 6.91
N THR A 200 15.76 -7.56 8.12
CA THR A 200 17.17 -7.35 8.49
C THR A 200 17.98 -8.64 8.36
N LEU A 201 17.45 -9.79 8.78
CA LEU A 201 18.12 -11.09 8.73
C LEU A 201 18.42 -11.55 7.29
N GLU A 202 17.47 -11.39 6.36
CA GLU A 202 17.61 -11.88 4.98
C GLU A 202 18.14 -10.81 4.01
N GLN A 203 17.82 -9.53 4.24
CA GLN A 203 18.14 -8.41 3.33
C GLN A 203 19.36 -7.61 3.78
N GLY A 204 19.63 -7.54 5.08
CA GLY A 204 20.81 -6.89 5.66
C GLY A 204 20.64 -5.43 6.09
N LYS A 205 19.60 -4.72 5.65
CA LYS A 205 19.35 -3.33 6.09
C LYS A 205 19.20 -3.21 7.61
N THR A 206 19.46 -2.01 8.13
CA THR A 206 19.30 -1.70 9.55
C THR A 206 17.86 -1.95 10.02
N LEU A 207 17.67 -2.31 11.30
CA LEU A 207 16.33 -2.50 11.85
C LEU A 207 15.42 -1.28 11.63
N ALA A 208 15.94 -0.05 11.75
CA ALA A 208 15.18 1.17 11.48
C ALA A 208 14.72 1.30 10.01
N ASP A 209 15.57 0.92 9.05
CA ASP A 209 15.21 0.87 7.64
C ASP A 209 14.21 -0.26 7.33
N ALA A 210 14.25 -1.36 8.08
CA ALA A 210 13.30 -2.46 8.00
C ALA A 210 11.94 -2.10 8.62
N GLU A 211 11.90 -1.40 9.76
CA GLU A 211 10.66 -0.83 10.30
C GLU A 211 10.04 0.17 9.31
N GLY A 212 10.87 0.99 8.64
CA GLY A 212 10.44 1.88 7.56
C GLY A 212 9.85 1.15 6.34
N ASP A 213 10.43 0.02 5.92
CA ASP A 213 9.92 -0.88 4.87
C ASP A 213 8.50 -1.36 5.19
N VAL A 214 8.32 -1.94 6.38
CA VAL A 214 7.02 -2.42 6.85
C VAL A 214 6.02 -1.28 6.98
N PHE A 215 6.41 -0.15 7.57
CA PHE A 215 5.54 1.01 7.76
C PHE A 215 5.06 1.61 6.44
N ARG A 216 5.92 1.75 5.43
CA ARG A 216 5.51 2.26 4.11
C ARG A 216 4.60 1.30 3.36
N GLY A 217 4.74 -0.01 3.57
CA GLY A 217 3.78 -1.01 3.06
C GLY A 217 2.43 -0.94 3.77
N LEU A 218 2.44 -0.85 5.10
CA LEU A 218 1.27 -0.69 5.96
C LEU A 218 0.41 0.51 5.53
N GLN A 219 1.02 1.66 5.24
CA GLN A 219 0.28 2.85 4.77
C GLN A 219 -0.51 2.60 3.47
N VAL A 220 -0.08 1.66 2.62
CA VAL A 220 -0.87 1.25 1.43
C VAL A 220 -2.07 0.39 1.82
N VAL A 221 -1.93 -0.50 2.82
CA VAL A 221 -3.07 -1.26 3.38
C VAL A 221 -4.09 -0.31 4.04
N GLU A 222 -3.62 0.70 4.76
CA GLU A 222 -4.47 1.75 5.34
C GLU A 222 -5.22 2.52 4.24
N HIS A 223 -4.55 2.91 3.14
CA HIS A 223 -5.22 3.55 2.02
C HIS A 223 -6.22 2.61 1.30
N ALA A 224 -5.88 1.33 1.14
CA ALA A 224 -6.76 0.32 0.59
C ALA A 224 -8.07 0.17 1.41
N CYS A 225 -8.04 0.44 2.72
CA CYS A 225 -9.26 0.50 3.54
C CYS A 225 -10.23 1.64 3.13
N SER A 226 -9.83 2.58 2.27
CA SER A 226 -10.70 3.61 1.67
C SER A 226 -11.50 3.13 0.45
N VAL A 227 -11.47 1.81 0.17
CA VAL A 227 -12.05 1.17 -1.03
C VAL A 227 -13.48 1.60 -1.38
N THR A 228 -14.33 1.88 -0.38
CA THR A 228 -15.73 2.28 -0.58
C THR A 228 -15.87 3.57 -1.39
N SER A 229 -14.97 4.53 -1.20
CA SER A 229 -14.91 5.77 -1.99
C SER A 229 -14.08 5.61 -3.27
N LEU A 230 -13.11 4.68 -3.28
CA LEU A 230 -12.21 4.47 -4.41
C LEU A 230 -12.84 3.66 -5.56
N LEU A 231 -13.79 2.77 -5.28
CA LEU A 231 -14.48 1.96 -6.29
C LEU A 231 -15.70 2.64 -6.92
N LEU A 232 -16.03 3.87 -6.52
CA LEU A 232 -17.13 4.62 -7.13
C LEU A 232 -16.88 4.78 -8.65
N GLY A 233 -17.94 4.51 -9.41
CA GLY A 233 -18.03 4.84 -10.83
C GLY A 233 -18.63 6.23 -11.04
N GLU A 234 -19.07 6.47 -12.27
CA GLU A 234 -19.65 7.74 -12.70
C GLU A 234 -21.11 7.51 -13.13
N THR A 235 -21.95 8.54 -13.02
CA THR A 235 -23.35 8.50 -13.47
C THR A 235 -23.74 9.83 -14.11
N MET A 236 -24.55 9.74 -15.17
CA MET A 236 -25.09 10.86 -15.92
C MET A 236 -26.56 10.52 -16.26
N PRO A 237 -27.53 11.08 -15.53
CA PRO A 237 -28.94 10.82 -15.77
C PRO A 237 -29.44 11.57 -17.01
N SER A 238 -30.55 11.11 -17.58
CA SER A 238 -31.30 11.78 -18.65
C SER A 238 -30.45 12.13 -19.89
N ILE A 239 -29.63 11.18 -20.35
CA ILE A 239 -28.86 11.37 -21.60
C ILE A 239 -29.79 11.52 -22.83
N THR A 240 -30.98 10.96 -22.71
CA THR A 240 -32.18 11.26 -23.51
C THR A 240 -33.41 10.97 -22.65
N LYS A 241 -34.63 11.08 -23.19
CA LYS A 241 -35.85 10.72 -22.45
C LYS A 241 -35.77 9.27 -21.96
N ASP A 242 -36.07 9.06 -20.68
CA ASP A 242 -36.20 7.76 -20.02
C ASP A 242 -34.92 6.89 -20.07
N MET A 243 -33.73 7.50 -20.24
CA MET A 243 -32.46 6.80 -20.40
C MET A 243 -31.30 7.46 -19.63
N ASP A 244 -30.60 6.65 -18.85
CA ASP A 244 -29.44 7.02 -18.03
C ASP A 244 -28.16 6.30 -18.46
N LEU A 245 -27.01 6.89 -18.14
CA LEU A 245 -25.68 6.31 -18.35
C LEU A 245 -24.92 6.21 -17.03
N TYR A 246 -24.40 5.03 -16.68
CA TYR A 246 -23.55 4.86 -15.50
C TYR A 246 -22.44 3.84 -15.70
N SER A 247 -21.42 3.86 -14.85
CA SER A 247 -20.28 2.94 -14.91
C SER A 247 -20.00 2.23 -13.58
N TYR A 248 -19.48 1.01 -13.68
CA TYR A 248 -18.98 0.22 -12.54
C TYR A 248 -17.50 -0.08 -12.69
N ARG A 249 -16.76 -0.08 -11.57
CA ARG A 249 -15.40 -0.61 -11.47
C ARG A 249 -15.48 -2.06 -11.01
N LEU A 250 -15.18 -2.99 -11.91
CA LEU A 250 -15.24 -4.43 -11.66
C LEU A 250 -13.83 -5.02 -11.58
N PRO A 251 -13.60 -6.10 -10.80
CA PRO A 251 -12.32 -6.80 -10.82
C PRO A 251 -12.03 -7.45 -12.17
N LEU A 252 -10.76 -7.82 -12.37
CA LEU A 252 -10.24 -8.46 -13.58
C LEU A 252 -10.27 -9.99 -13.51
N GLY A 253 -9.98 -10.56 -12.34
CA GLY A 253 -9.80 -12.02 -12.17
C GLY A 253 -8.61 -12.37 -11.30
N VAL A 254 -7.73 -13.22 -11.82
CA VAL A 254 -6.43 -13.52 -11.21
C VAL A 254 -5.41 -12.46 -11.63
N CYS A 255 -4.85 -11.74 -10.67
CA CYS A 255 -3.72 -10.83 -10.85
C CYS A 255 -2.43 -11.48 -10.34
N ALA A 256 -1.28 -11.01 -10.81
CA ALA A 256 0.01 -11.50 -10.36
C ALA A 256 0.99 -10.37 -9.99
N GLY A 257 1.90 -10.66 -9.07
CA GLY A 257 2.92 -9.73 -8.58
C GLY A 257 4.29 -10.38 -8.52
N ILE A 258 5.31 -9.65 -8.96
CA ILE A 258 6.71 -10.07 -8.91
C ILE A 258 7.50 -8.98 -8.18
N ALA A 259 8.00 -9.29 -6.99
CA ALA A 259 8.63 -8.32 -6.08
C ALA A 259 10.15 -8.53 -5.95
N PRO A 260 10.94 -7.45 -5.80
CA PRO A 260 12.39 -7.49 -5.73
C PRO A 260 12.90 -7.73 -4.30
N PHE A 261 14.21 -7.90 -4.15
CA PHE A 261 14.82 -8.21 -2.86
C PHE A 261 14.90 -7.04 -1.89
N ASN A 262 14.84 -5.80 -2.36
CA ASN A 262 15.24 -4.63 -1.57
C ASN A 262 14.14 -4.10 -0.66
N PHE A 263 12.87 -4.42 -0.93
CA PHE A 263 11.75 -4.10 -0.04
C PHE A 263 10.70 -5.24 0.02
N PRO A 264 11.01 -6.35 0.73
CA PRO A 264 10.20 -7.56 0.75
C PRO A 264 8.93 -7.48 1.64
N ALA A 265 8.65 -6.33 2.26
CA ALA A 265 7.35 -6.03 2.85
C ALA A 265 6.61 -4.94 2.07
N MET A 266 7.23 -3.76 1.86
CA MET A 266 6.62 -2.61 1.21
C MET A 266 6.07 -2.94 -0.18
N ILE A 267 6.89 -3.53 -1.06
CA ILE A 267 6.49 -3.75 -2.46
C ILE A 267 5.41 -4.84 -2.59
N PRO A 268 5.47 -5.97 -1.88
CA PRO A 268 4.33 -6.88 -1.80
C PRO A 268 3.03 -6.19 -1.38
N LEU A 269 3.10 -5.31 -0.37
CA LEU A 269 1.94 -4.55 0.13
C LEU A 269 1.47 -3.44 -0.83
N TRP A 270 2.28 -3.01 -1.80
CA TRP A 270 1.84 -2.17 -2.93
C TRP A 270 0.95 -2.92 -3.92
N MET A 271 1.00 -4.25 -3.92
CA MET A 271 0.39 -5.09 -4.96
C MET A 271 -0.86 -5.82 -4.48
N PHE A 272 -0.69 -6.86 -3.65
CA PHE A 272 -1.80 -7.79 -3.37
C PHE A 272 -2.94 -7.16 -2.54
N PRO A 273 -2.73 -6.26 -1.55
CA PRO A 273 -3.83 -5.66 -0.80
C PRO A 273 -4.73 -4.82 -1.70
N MET A 274 -4.13 -4.03 -2.60
CA MET A 274 -4.84 -3.20 -3.58
C MET A 274 -5.64 -4.07 -4.57
N ALA A 275 -5.04 -5.14 -5.09
CA ALA A 275 -5.73 -6.06 -5.99
C ALA A 275 -6.90 -6.78 -5.30
N MET A 276 -6.67 -7.29 -4.09
CA MET A 276 -7.66 -8.04 -3.31
C MET A 276 -8.84 -7.16 -2.88
N VAL A 277 -8.61 -5.91 -2.45
CA VAL A 277 -9.72 -5.03 -2.05
C VAL A 277 -10.62 -4.66 -3.23
N CYS A 278 -10.06 -4.61 -4.44
CA CYS A 278 -10.82 -4.47 -5.69
C CYS A 278 -11.66 -5.72 -6.06
N GLY A 279 -11.48 -6.85 -5.36
CA GLY A 279 -12.18 -8.11 -5.61
C GLY A 279 -11.42 -9.13 -6.47
N ASN A 280 -10.12 -8.91 -6.74
CA ASN A 280 -9.29 -9.87 -7.47
C ASN A 280 -8.70 -10.92 -6.52
N THR A 281 -8.26 -12.05 -7.08
CA THR A 281 -7.33 -12.97 -6.40
C THR A 281 -5.91 -12.73 -6.89
N PHE A 282 -4.91 -13.13 -6.11
CA PHE A 282 -3.52 -12.72 -6.33
C PHE A 282 -2.50 -13.85 -6.23
N LEU A 283 -1.64 -13.98 -7.25
CA LEU A 283 -0.46 -14.82 -7.25
C LEU A 283 0.80 -13.97 -7.04
N MET A 284 1.48 -14.11 -5.91
CA MET A 284 2.71 -13.39 -5.59
C MET A 284 3.95 -14.26 -5.79
N LYS A 285 5.01 -13.69 -6.39
CA LYS A 285 6.35 -14.26 -6.52
C LYS A 285 7.36 -13.30 -5.90
N PRO A 286 7.63 -13.38 -4.58
CA PRO A 286 8.61 -12.53 -3.92
C PRO A 286 10.03 -12.97 -4.28
N SER A 287 11.00 -12.07 -4.10
CA SER A 287 12.41 -12.39 -4.29
C SER A 287 12.84 -13.59 -3.45
N GLU A 288 13.40 -14.59 -4.12
CA GLU A 288 13.94 -15.82 -3.55
C GLU A 288 15.02 -15.59 -2.48
N ARG A 289 15.66 -14.41 -2.47
CA ARG A 289 16.69 -14.03 -1.49
C ARG A 289 16.13 -13.60 -0.13
N VAL A 290 14.86 -13.20 -0.06
CA VAL A 290 14.25 -12.52 1.10
C VAL A 290 12.75 -12.88 1.29
N PRO A 291 12.38 -14.17 1.29
CA PRO A 291 10.98 -14.56 1.28
C PRO A 291 10.28 -14.35 2.63
N GLY A 292 11.00 -14.37 3.76
CA GLY A 292 10.44 -14.51 5.10
C GLY A 292 9.42 -13.43 5.46
N ALA A 293 9.73 -12.17 5.14
CA ALA A 293 8.82 -11.05 5.39
C ALA A 293 7.50 -11.18 4.61
N THR A 294 7.54 -11.59 3.34
CA THR A 294 6.32 -11.81 2.54
C THR A 294 5.53 -13.03 3.04
N MET A 295 6.20 -14.09 3.50
CA MET A 295 5.54 -15.28 4.04
C MET A 295 4.84 -15.01 5.39
N LEU A 296 5.45 -14.19 6.26
CA LEU A 296 4.79 -13.73 7.49
C LEU A 296 3.58 -12.84 7.17
N LEU A 297 3.70 -11.93 6.20
CA LEU A 297 2.58 -11.11 5.72
C LEU A 297 1.40 -11.96 5.18
N ALA A 298 1.67 -13.11 4.56
CA ALA A 298 0.62 -14.06 4.14
C ALA A 298 -0.06 -14.76 5.32
N LYS A 299 0.69 -15.14 6.36
CA LYS A 299 0.11 -15.67 7.62
C LYS A 299 -0.83 -14.66 8.26
N LEU A 300 -0.39 -13.41 8.41
CA LEU A 300 -1.20 -12.33 8.98
C LEU A 300 -2.43 -12.00 8.14
N LEU A 301 -2.35 -12.15 6.81
CA LEU A 301 -3.51 -11.98 5.92
C LEU A 301 -4.55 -13.09 6.15
N GLN A 302 -4.11 -14.34 6.31
CA GLN A 302 -5.01 -15.43 6.70
C GLN A 302 -5.66 -15.17 8.07
N ASP A 303 -4.88 -14.74 9.06
CA ASP A 303 -5.40 -14.44 10.41
C ASP A 303 -6.36 -13.24 10.44
N SER A 304 -6.28 -12.35 9.43
CA SER A 304 -7.28 -11.30 9.21
C SER A 304 -8.63 -11.83 8.67
N GLY A 305 -8.72 -13.12 8.36
CA GLY A 305 -9.92 -13.76 7.82
C GLY A 305 -10.10 -13.57 6.31
N ALA A 306 -9.00 -13.41 5.56
CA ALA A 306 -9.05 -13.48 4.10
C ALA A 306 -9.42 -14.92 3.65
N PRO A 307 -10.34 -15.12 2.70
CA PRO A 307 -10.72 -16.46 2.25
C PRO A 307 -9.56 -17.21 1.59
N ASP A 308 -9.52 -18.53 1.78
CA ASP A 308 -8.51 -19.41 1.18
C ASP A 308 -8.44 -19.23 -0.35
N GLY A 309 -7.21 -19.20 -0.87
CA GLY A 309 -6.94 -19.01 -2.29
C GLY A 309 -7.07 -17.58 -2.83
N THR A 310 -7.47 -16.60 -2.01
CA THR A 310 -7.46 -15.19 -2.45
C THR A 310 -6.06 -14.60 -2.59
N LEU A 311 -5.09 -15.08 -1.80
CA LEU A 311 -3.66 -14.95 -2.01
C LEU A 311 -3.02 -16.34 -2.15
N ASN A 312 -2.16 -16.51 -3.14
CA ASN A 312 -1.23 -17.62 -3.27
C ASN A 312 0.20 -17.08 -3.46
N ILE A 313 1.21 -17.76 -2.93
CA ILE A 313 2.63 -17.44 -3.09
C ILE A 313 3.36 -18.64 -3.68
N ILE A 314 4.09 -18.37 -4.78
CA ILE A 314 5.04 -19.30 -5.37
C ILE A 314 6.46 -18.72 -5.32
N HIS A 315 7.45 -19.61 -5.35
CA HIS A 315 8.87 -19.24 -5.38
C HIS A 315 9.57 -19.84 -6.60
N GLY A 316 10.77 -19.33 -6.90
CA GLY A 316 11.55 -19.69 -8.08
C GLY A 316 12.01 -18.47 -8.86
N GLN A 317 12.77 -18.69 -9.94
CA GLN A 317 13.41 -17.63 -10.73
C GLN A 317 12.74 -17.46 -12.09
N HIS A 318 13.50 -17.61 -13.18
CA HIS A 318 13.06 -17.30 -14.53
C HIS A 318 11.86 -18.16 -14.98
N GLU A 319 11.81 -19.44 -14.60
CA GLU A 319 10.66 -20.32 -14.92
C GLU A 319 9.35 -19.83 -14.28
N ALA A 320 9.38 -19.38 -13.02
CA ALA A 320 8.21 -18.84 -12.33
C ALA A 320 7.75 -17.49 -12.91
N VAL A 321 8.70 -16.65 -13.35
CA VAL A 321 8.40 -15.39 -14.07
C VAL A 321 7.76 -15.68 -15.44
N ASN A 322 8.30 -16.63 -16.20
CA ASN A 322 7.76 -17.04 -17.49
C ASN A 322 6.34 -17.60 -17.34
N PHE A 323 6.14 -18.47 -16.35
CA PHE A 323 4.83 -19.00 -16.00
C PHE A 323 3.80 -17.87 -15.76
N ILE A 324 4.15 -16.85 -14.97
CA ILE A 324 3.28 -15.69 -14.71
C ILE A 324 2.98 -14.91 -16.00
N CYS A 325 3.98 -14.71 -16.86
CA CYS A 325 3.81 -13.99 -18.13
C CYS A 325 2.92 -14.74 -19.13
N ASP A 326 2.98 -16.07 -19.13
CA ASP A 326 2.37 -16.90 -20.17
C ASP A 326 0.96 -17.39 -19.77
N HIS A 327 0.73 -17.71 -18.49
CA HIS A 327 -0.48 -18.42 -18.06
C HIS A 327 -1.79 -17.66 -18.44
N PRO A 328 -2.77 -18.31 -19.10
CA PRO A 328 -3.91 -17.61 -19.72
C PRO A 328 -4.94 -17.04 -18.73
N ASP A 329 -5.00 -17.58 -17.51
CA ASP A 329 -5.92 -17.10 -16.47
C ASP A 329 -5.45 -15.82 -15.76
N ILE A 330 -4.16 -15.49 -15.83
CA ILE A 330 -3.62 -14.25 -15.23
C ILE A 330 -3.96 -13.07 -16.14
N LYS A 331 -4.58 -12.02 -15.59
CA LYS A 331 -5.11 -10.86 -16.36
C LYS A 331 -4.26 -9.60 -16.24
N ALA A 332 -3.54 -9.45 -15.14
CA ALA A 332 -2.65 -8.32 -14.90
C ALA A 332 -1.38 -8.74 -14.16
N ILE A 333 -0.24 -8.11 -14.49
CA ILE A 333 1.07 -8.35 -13.87
C ILE A 333 1.61 -7.03 -13.32
N SER A 334 1.93 -7.04 -12.02
CA SER A 334 2.59 -5.93 -11.32
C SER A 334 4.03 -6.31 -11.02
N PHE A 335 5.00 -5.59 -11.56
CA PHE A 335 6.43 -5.88 -11.38
C PHE A 335 7.19 -4.68 -10.79
N VAL A 336 8.12 -4.94 -9.87
CA VAL A 336 9.17 -3.97 -9.51
C VAL A 336 10.52 -4.69 -9.51
N GLY A 337 11.54 -4.09 -10.13
CA GLY A 337 12.90 -4.67 -10.15
C GLY A 337 13.86 -3.96 -11.11
N SER A 338 14.73 -4.72 -11.77
CA SER A 338 15.70 -4.20 -12.76
C SER A 338 15.06 -3.97 -14.14
N ASN A 339 15.69 -3.14 -14.98
CA ASN A 339 15.28 -2.93 -16.37
C ASN A 339 15.20 -4.23 -17.16
N GLN A 340 16.27 -5.03 -17.16
CA GLN A 340 16.32 -6.29 -17.92
C GLN A 340 15.14 -7.23 -17.61
N ALA A 341 14.73 -7.32 -16.34
CA ALA A 341 13.57 -8.13 -15.96
C ALA A 341 12.24 -7.41 -16.25
N GLY A 342 12.16 -6.10 -16.03
CA GLY A 342 10.94 -5.31 -16.25
C GLY A 342 10.55 -5.18 -17.71
N GLU A 343 11.50 -4.92 -18.60
CA GLU A 343 11.29 -4.86 -20.05
C GLU A 343 10.86 -6.23 -20.58
N TYR A 344 11.56 -7.29 -20.18
CA TYR A 344 11.21 -8.67 -20.51
C TYR A 344 9.79 -9.07 -20.05
N ILE A 345 9.40 -8.74 -18.81
CA ILE A 345 8.07 -9.03 -18.27
C ILE A 345 6.99 -8.19 -18.95
N PHE A 346 7.28 -6.93 -19.25
CA PHE A 346 6.38 -6.04 -19.98
C PHE A 346 6.12 -6.56 -21.39
N GLU A 347 7.17 -6.80 -22.18
CA GLU A 347 7.05 -7.35 -23.53
C GLU A 347 6.34 -8.70 -23.56
N ARG A 348 6.78 -9.66 -22.73
CA ARG A 348 6.23 -11.01 -22.72
C ARG A 348 4.79 -11.02 -22.23
N GLY A 349 4.49 -10.32 -21.13
CA GLY A 349 3.14 -10.22 -20.57
C GLY A 349 2.15 -9.54 -21.51
N SER A 350 2.53 -8.38 -22.09
CA SER A 350 1.69 -7.65 -23.04
C SER A 350 1.47 -8.42 -24.35
N ARG A 351 2.47 -9.17 -24.85
CA ARG A 351 2.29 -10.08 -25.99
C ARG A 351 1.24 -11.17 -25.73
N HIS A 352 1.03 -11.56 -24.47
CA HIS A 352 -0.04 -12.48 -24.07
C HIS A 352 -1.34 -11.75 -23.64
N GLY A 353 -1.53 -10.49 -24.05
CA GLY A 353 -2.75 -9.71 -23.83
C GLY A 353 -3.00 -9.26 -22.39
N LYS A 354 -2.00 -9.37 -21.51
CA LYS A 354 -2.11 -9.00 -20.09
C LYS A 354 -1.83 -7.51 -19.91
N ARG A 355 -2.52 -6.87 -18.95
CA ARG A 355 -2.13 -5.54 -18.47
C ARG A 355 -0.83 -5.67 -17.67
N VAL A 356 0.17 -4.82 -17.93
CA VAL A 356 1.43 -4.85 -17.19
C VAL A 356 1.82 -3.46 -16.71
N GLN A 357 2.13 -3.34 -15.42
CA GLN A 357 2.82 -2.19 -14.84
C GLN A 357 4.18 -2.68 -14.32
N ALA A 358 5.27 -2.09 -14.80
CA ALA A 358 6.62 -2.53 -14.48
C ALA A 358 7.48 -1.33 -14.05
N ASN A 359 7.77 -1.22 -12.75
CA ASN A 359 8.76 -0.27 -12.25
C ASN A 359 10.15 -0.88 -12.34
N MET A 360 11.10 -0.09 -12.86
CA MET A 360 12.41 -0.56 -13.24
C MET A 360 13.50 0.19 -12.46
N GLY A 361 14.72 0.20 -12.99
CA GLY A 361 15.87 0.89 -12.41
C GLY A 361 15.74 2.41 -12.42
N ALA A 362 16.72 3.05 -11.79
CA ALA A 362 16.72 4.48 -11.57
C ALA A 362 18.15 5.03 -11.47
N LYS A 363 18.28 6.33 -11.76
CA LYS A 363 19.48 7.12 -11.51
C LYS A 363 19.02 8.50 -11.01
N ASN A 364 18.70 8.59 -9.73
CA ASN A 364 18.10 9.80 -9.15
C ASN A 364 19.18 10.85 -8.87
N HIS A 365 18.83 12.12 -9.11
CA HIS A 365 19.72 13.27 -8.99
C HIS A 365 19.21 14.23 -7.89
N GLY A 366 20.13 14.79 -7.11
CA GLY A 366 19.87 15.86 -6.15
C GLY A 366 20.60 17.13 -6.57
N VAL A 367 19.89 18.11 -7.10
CA VAL A 367 20.43 19.41 -7.51
C VAL A 367 20.54 20.33 -6.29
N VAL A 368 21.73 20.84 -6.00
CA VAL A 368 22.02 21.68 -4.84
C VAL A 368 22.34 23.09 -5.29
N MET A 369 21.46 24.03 -4.95
CA MET A 369 21.67 25.45 -5.22
C MET A 369 22.47 26.14 -4.10
N PRO A 370 23.23 27.22 -4.38
CA PRO A 370 23.96 27.97 -3.36
C PRO A 370 23.13 28.53 -2.21
N ASP A 371 21.83 28.76 -2.44
CA ASP A 371 20.88 29.30 -1.48
C ASP A 371 20.18 28.23 -0.62
N ALA A 372 20.53 26.95 -0.80
CA ALA A 372 20.01 25.87 0.02
C ALA A 372 20.49 25.98 1.48
N ASN A 373 19.70 25.43 2.41
CA ASN A 373 20.19 25.21 3.77
C ASN A 373 21.27 24.12 3.74
N LYS A 374 22.55 24.54 3.76
CA LYS A 374 23.73 23.69 3.63
C LYS A 374 23.72 22.50 4.60
N GLU A 375 23.59 22.75 5.90
CA GLU A 375 23.64 21.71 6.94
C GLU A 375 22.56 20.65 6.74
N ASN A 376 21.33 21.09 6.51
CA ASN A 376 20.20 20.20 6.27
C ASN A 376 20.38 19.41 4.96
N THR A 377 20.83 20.07 3.90
CA THR A 377 21.03 19.46 2.58
C THR A 377 22.11 18.38 2.61
N LEU A 378 23.27 18.67 3.22
CA LEU A 378 24.39 17.72 3.27
C LEU A 378 24.03 16.48 4.11
N ASN A 379 23.34 16.66 5.24
CA ASN A 379 22.83 15.53 6.04
C ASN A 379 21.81 14.68 5.25
N GLN A 380 20.88 15.33 4.53
CA GLN A 380 19.86 14.65 3.72
C GLN A 380 20.45 13.91 2.51
N LEU A 381 21.47 14.45 1.85
CA LEU A 381 22.18 13.78 0.75
C LEU A 381 22.86 12.49 1.23
N VAL A 382 23.56 12.53 2.37
CA VAL A 382 24.22 11.36 2.97
C VAL A 382 23.19 10.27 3.28
N GLY A 383 22.10 10.61 3.99
CA GLY A 383 21.04 9.65 4.31
C GLY A 383 20.38 9.05 3.06
N ALA A 384 20.18 9.84 2.01
CA ALA A 384 19.50 9.40 0.80
C ALA A 384 20.36 8.66 -0.21
N ALA A 385 21.66 8.94 -0.26
CA ALA A 385 22.60 8.20 -1.10
C ALA A 385 22.94 6.83 -0.49
N PHE A 386 23.17 6.81 0.82
CA PHE A 386 23.77 5.65 1.48
C PHE A 386 22.76 4.79 2.26
N GLY A 387 21.62 5.31 2.73
CA GLY A 387 20.64 4.53 3.51
C GLY A 387 20.20 3.22 2.85
N ALA A 388 19.99 2.15 3.63
CA ALA A 388 19.87 0.76 3.18
C ALA A 388 21.03 0.31 2.24
N ALA A 389 22.22 0.87 2.47
CA ALA A 389 23.43 0.69 1.68
C ALA A 389 23.25 1.02 0.17
N GLY A 390 22.39 2.00 -0.12
CA GLY A 390 22.07 2.46 -1.49
C GLY A 390 21.13 1.55 -2.28
N GLN A 391 20.61 0.45 -1.70
CA GLN A 391 19.76 -0.53 -2.40
C GLN A 391 18.32 -0.04 -2.64
N ARG A 392 18.11 1.25 -2.92
CA ARG A 392 16.77 1.83 -3.11
C ARG A 392 16.63 2.32 -4.54
N CYS A 393 15.52 2.02 -5.22
CA CYS A 393 15.19 2.64 -6.50
C CYS A 393 15.03 4.18 -6.37
N MET A 394 14.85 4.68 -5.15
CA MET A 394 14.77 6.11 -4.81
C MET A 394 16.01 6.63 -4.05
N ALA A 395 17.14 5.91 -4.06
CA ALA A 395 18.39 6.43 -3.51
C ALA A 395 18.90 7.58 -4.39
N LEU A 396 19.40 8.66 -3.78
CA LEU A 396 20.07 9.73 -4.52
C LEU A 396 21.48 9.28 -4.89
N SER A 397 21.59 8.61 -6.02
CA SER A 397 22.87 8.09 -6.54
C SER A 397 23.77 9.16 -7.17
N THR A 398 23.27 10.39 -7.31
CA THR A 398 24.01 11.51 -7.91
C THR A 398 23.61 12.84 -7.27
N ALA A 399 24.58 13.66 -6.89
CA ALA A 399 24.40 15.05 -6.48
C ALA A 399 24.96 15.97 -7.57
N ILE A 400 24.26 17.07 -7.88
CA ILE A 400 24.73 18.11 -8.81
C ILE A 400 24.90 19.39 -8.00
N LEU A 401 26.14 19.83 -7.78
CA LEU A 401 26.46 21.05 -7.05
C LEU A 401 26.53 22.23 -8.02
N VAL A 402 25.66 23.22 -7.82
CA VAL A 402 25.54 24.37 -8.72
C VAL A 402 26.31 25.58 -8.17
N GLY A 403 27.19 26.17 -8.97
CA GLY A 403 27.92 27.39 -8.64
C GLY A 403 28.70 27.29 -7.31
N GLU A 404 28.41 28.20 -6.37
CA GLU A 404 29.07 28.25 -5.06
C GLU A 404 28.85 26.99 -4.19
N ALA A 405 27.82 26.18 -4.46
CA ALA A 405 27.58 24.94 -3.71
C ALA A 405 28.67 23.87 -3.93
N LYS A 406 29.47 23.97 -5.00
CA LYS A 406 30.65 23.11 -5.27
C LYS A 406 31.62 23.09 -4.08
N LYS A 407 31.77 24.24 -3.39
CA LYS A 407 32.64 24.41 -2.22
C LYS A 407 32.21 23.56 -1.01
N TRP A 408 31.03 22.95 -1.02
CA TRP A 408 30.51 22.12 0.08
C TRP A 408 30.96 20.66 0.00
N LEU A 409 31.57 20.23 -1.12
CA LEU A 409 32.01 18.86 -1.36
C LEU A 409 32.92 18.27 -0.26
N PRO A 410 33.91 18.97 0.31
CA PRO A 410 34.74 18.42 1.40
C PRO A 410 33.91 18.03 2.64
N GLU A 411 32.86 18.79 2.96
CA GLU A 411 32.00 18.54 4.12
C GLU A 411 30.92 17.49 3.85
N LEU A 412 30.58 17.24 2.58
CA LEU A 412 29.79 16.08 2.18
C LEU A 412 30.60 14.79 2.38
N VAL A 413 31.85 14.80 1.93
CA VAL A 413 32.81 13.70 2.10
C VAL A 413 33.05 13.42 3.58
N GLU A 414 33.23 14.46 4.42
CA GLU A 414 33.46 14.28 5.85
C GLU A 414 32.25 13.68 6.58
N ARG A 415 31.02 14.10 6.26
CA ARG A 415 29.82 13.44 6.80
C ARG A 415 29.72 11.98 6.37
N ALA A 416 30.04 11.66 5.12
CA ALA A 416 30.01 10.29 4.61
C ALA A 416 31.04 9.36 5.28
N LYS A 417 32.24 9.86 5.61
CA LYS A 417 33.27 9.11 6.37
C LYS A 417 32.81 8.65 7.75
N ASN A 418 31.90 9.41 8.39
CA ASN A 418 31.45 9.16 9.76
C ASN A 418 30.35 8.08 9.86
N LEU A 419 29.90 7.52 8.73
CA LEU A 419 28.91 6.45 8.69
C LEU A 419 29.46 5.12 9.21
N ARG A 420 28.69 4.45 10.06
CA ARG A 420 29.02 3.17 10.69
C ARG A 420 28.49 2.00 9.87
N VAL A 421 29.37 1.34 9.14
CA VAL A 421 29.08 0.10 8.42
C VAL A 421 29.17 -1.09 9.38
N ASN A 422 28.10 -1.86 9.53
CA ASN A 422 28.07 -3.08 10.35
C ASN A 422 26.95 -4.03 9.87
N ALA A 423 26.72 -5.15 10.56
CA ALA A 423 25.49 -5.91 10.37
C ALA A 423 24.26 -5.09 10.80
N GLY A 424 23.15 -5.20 10.07
CA GLY A 424 21.96 -4.34 10.25
C GLY A 424 21.19 -4.54 11.56
N ASP A 425 21.46 -5.63 12.28
CA ASP A 425 20.93 -5.91 13.61
C ASP A 425 21.74 -5.25 14.74
N GLN A 426 22.93 -4.73 14.45
CA GLN A 426 23.81 -4.14 15.46
C GLN A 426 23.37 -2.72 15.85
N PRO A 427 23.28 -2.40 17.16
CA PRO A 427 22.93 -1.06 17.62
C PRO A 427 23.87 0.02 17.07
N GLY A 428 23.28 1.06 16.46
CA GLY A 428 24.04 2.19 15.92
C GLY A 428 24.79 1.89 14.62
N ALA A 429 24.43 0.85 13.87
CA ALA A 429 24.80 0.74 12.46
C ALA A 429 23.99 1.75 11.63
N ASP A 430 24.68 2.56 10.82
CA ASP A 430 24.04 3.44 9.83
C ASP A 430 23.80 2.68 8.51
N LEU A 431 24.70 1.75 8.19
CA LEU A 431 24.74 1.00 6.94
C LEU A 431 24.86 -0.50 7.22
N GLY A 432 23.90 -1.26 6.70
CA GLY A 432 23.97 -2.72 6.63
C GLY A 432 24.82 -3.25 5.47
N PRO A 433 25.05 -4.57 5.39
CA PRO A 433 25.60 -5.21 4.21
C PRO A 433 24.65 -5.13 3.00
N LEU A 434 25.14 -5.64 1.88
CA LEU A 434 24.48 -5.64 0.58
C LEU A 434 24.19 -7.09 0.18
N ILE A 435 23.10 -7.29 -0.56
CA ILE A 435 22.33 -8.55 -0.53
C ILE A 435 23.10 -9.84 -0.84
N THR A 436 24.19 -9.82 -1.61
CA THR A 436 24.94 -11.02 -2.02
C THR A 436 26.40 -10.68 -2.39
N PRO A 437 27.36 -11.62 -2.32
CA PRO A 437 28.72 -11.51 -2.87
C PRO A 437 28.80 -11.07 -4.35
N GLN A 438 27.82 -11.41 -5.19
CA GLN A 438 27.82 -11.07 -6.62
C GLN A 438 27.18 -9.71 -6.91
N ALA A 439 26.16 -9.33 -6.12
CA ALA A 439 25.81 -7.92 -6.01
C ALA A 439 27.03 -7.16 -5.49
N LYS A 440 27.81 -7.76 -4.58
CA LYS A 440 29.00 -7.17 -4.00
C LYS A 440 29.98 -6.73 -5.11
N GLU A 441 30.60 -7.70 -5.80
CA GLU A 441 31.56 -7.52 -6.89
C GLU A 441 31.15 -6.47 -7.94
N ARG A 442 29.86 -6.39 -8.27
CA ARG A 442 29.33 -5.62 -9.39
C ARG A 442 29.50 -4.10 -9.32
N VAL A 443 29.45 -3.43 -8.15
CA VAL A 443 29.76 -1.96 -8.13
C VAL A 443 31.22 -1.72 -8.07
N CYS A 444 32.02 -2.59 -7.49
CA CYS A 444 33.45 -2.33 -7.47
C CYS A 444 34.01 -2.36 -8.89
N ASN A 445 33.51 -3.27 -9.73
CA ASN A 445 33.68 -3.20 -11.17
C ASN A 445 33.19 -1.87 -11.81
N LEU A 446 32.15 -1.21 -11.28
CA LEU A 446 31.66 0.11 -11.74
C LEU A 446 32.43 1.31 -11.15
N ILE A 447 32.97 1.22 -9.93
CA ILE A 447 33.89 2.20 -9.34
C ILE A 447 35.20 2.16 -10.13
N ASP A 448 35.68 0.96 -10.41
CA ASP A 448 36.85 0.72 -11.25
C ASP A 448 36.65 1.22 -12.68
N SER A 449 35.48 1.01 -13.29
CA SER A 449 35.20 1.56 -14.62
C SER A 449 35.18 3.09 -14.58
N GLY A 450 34.47 3.70 -13.64
CA GLY A 450 34.48 5.15 -13.45
C GLY A 450 35.89 5.72 -13.24
N THR A 451 36.74 5.03 -12.48
CA THR A 451 38.15 5.43 -12.28
C THR A 451 38.95 5.33 -13.58
N LYS A 452 38.78 4.25 -14.36
CA LYS A 452 39.41 4.07 -15.69
C LYS A 452 38.91 5.10 -16.72
N GLU A 453 37.67 5.56 -16.57
CA GLU A 453 37.03 6.61 -17.37
C GLU A 453 37.41 8.05 -16.91
N GLY A 454 38.21 8.18 -15.84
CA GLY A 454 38.77 9.46 -15.39
C GLY A 454 38.10 10.10 -14.17
N ALA A 455 37.15 9.42 -13.51
CA ALA A 455 36.54 9.92 -12.27
C ALA A 455 37.50 9.84 -11.07
N SER A 456 37.45 10.85 -10.20
CA SER A 456 38.25 10.91 -8.97
C SER A 456 37.52 10.26 -7.79
N ILE A 457 38.16 9.32 -7.09
CA ILE A 457 37.64 8.75 -5.83
C ILE A 457 38.02 9.68 -4.67
N LEU A 458 37.00 10.35 -4.09
CA LEU A 458 37.17 11.26 -2.95
C LEU A 458 37.03 10.56 -1.59
N LEU A 459 36.34 9.42 -1.57
CA LEU A 459 36.18 8.53 -0.41
C LEU A 459 36.10 7.09 -0.93
N ASP A 460 37.08 6.25 -0.58
CA ASP A 460 37.14 4.86 -1.05
C ASP A 460 36.55 3.90 -0.01
N GLY A 461 35.35 3.39 -0.29
CA GLY A 461 34.65 2.41 0.53
C GLY A 461 35.00 0.95 0.23
N ARG A 462 35.77 0.65 -0.83
CA ARG A 462 35.97 -0.71 -1.36
C ARG A 462 36.57 -1.69 -0.34
N ASN A 463 37.45 -1.17 0.52
CA ASN A 463 38.27 -1.95 1.46
C ASN A 463 37.92 -1.73 2.94
N ILE A 464 36.71 -1.25 3.27
CA ILE A 464 36.28 -1.09 4.67
C ILE A 464 36.27 -2.45 5.38
N LYS A 465 36.99 -2.55 6.49
CA LYS A 465 37.05 -3.73 7.37
C LYS A 465 36.37 -3.42 8.71
N PRO A 466 35.23 -4.06 9.03
CA PRO A 466 34.81 -4.20 10.42
C PRO A 466 35.87 -5.01 11.19
N ASN A 467 36.08 -4.73 12.47
CA ASN A 467 37.17 -5.34 13.27
C ASN A 467 36.88 -6.79 13.72
N MET A 468 36.49 -7.69 12.80
CA MET A 468 36.27 -9.12 13.07
C MET A 468 36.68 -10.02 11.90
N THR A 469 36.96 -11.29 12.21
CA THR A 469 37.62 -12.31 11.35
C THR A 469 36.71 -12.93 10.28
N CYS A 470 35.79 -12.15 9.70
CA CYS A 470 34.86 -12.58 8.65
C CYS A 470 34.94 -11.60 7.46
N TYR A 471 35.80 -11.90 6.48
CA TYR A 471 36.10 -10.94 5.41
C TYR A 471 36.41 -11.58 4.06
N LYS A 472 35.81 -10.98 3.00
CA LYS A 472 36.14 -10.95 1.55
C LYS A 472 34.89 -10.56 0.73
N GLU A 473 34.90 -10.06 -0.52
CA GLU A 473 35.61 -8.89 -1.12
C GLU A 473 34.51 -7.96 -1.74
N GLU A 474 34.64 -6.61 -1.73
CA GLU A 474 34.01 -5.57 -2.60
C GLU A 474 32.47 -5.45 -2.92
N ILE A 475 31.79 -4.25 -2.98
CA ILE A 475 30.28 -4.08 -2.91
C ILE A 475 29.41 -3.13 -3.83
N PHE A 476 28.20 -3.54 -4.34
CA PHE A 476 27.04 -2.71 -4.86
C PHE A 476 25.95 -2.33 -3.86
N GLY A 477 25.93 -1.11 -3.30
CA GLY A 477 27.05 -0.16 -3.19
C GLY A 477 26.59 1.19 -2.66
N PRO A 478 27.07 1.67 -1.48
CA PRO A 478 26.82 3.02 -1.00
C PRO A 478 27.69 4.01 -1.81
N VAL A 479 27.26 4.34 -3.04
CA VAL A 479 28.01 5.16 -3.99
C VAL A 479 27.22 6.41 -4.38
N LEU A 480 27.80 7.58 -4.09
CA LEU A 480 27.30 8.89 -4.52
C LEU A 480 28.24 9.46 -5.58
N VAL A 481 27.74 9.64 -6.81
CA VAL A 481 28.44 10.43 -7.84
C VAL A 481 28.20 11.91 -7.54
N VAL A 482 29.23 12.75 -7.61
CA VAL A 482 29.08 14.21 -7.55
C VAL A 482 29.44 14.80 -8.89
N LEU A 483 28.55 15.64 -9.42
CA LEU A 483 28.74 16.44 -10.62
C LEU A 483 28.71 17.91 -10.22
N GLU A 484 29.36 18.76 -11.02
CA GLU A 484 29.42 20.20 -10.80
C GLU A 484 28.94 20.94 -12.05
N THR A 485 28.09 21.96 -11.88
CA THR A 485 27.60 22.82 -12.98
C THR A 485 27.62 24.29 -12.54
N ASP A 486 27.59 25.21 -13.49
CA ASP A 486 27.55 26.65 -13.17
C ASP A 486 26.11 27.16 -13.07
N THR A 487 25.17 26.53 -13.78
CA THR A 487 23.77 26.98 -13.84
C THR A 487 22.76 25.90 -13.46
N LEU A 488 21.56 26.36 -13.05
CA LEU A 488 20.38 25.51 -12.86
C LEU A 488 19.94 24.87 -14.18
N ASP A 489 20.11 25.55 -15.31
CA ASP A 489 19.68 25.06 -16.61
C ASP A 489 20.57 23.91 -17.12
N GLU A 490 21.89 23.97 -16.88
CA GLU A 490 22.78 22.82 -17.06
C GLU A 490 22.38 21.64 -16.15
N ALA A 491 22.09 21.90 -14.88
CA ALA A 491 21.69 20.85 -13.95
C ALA A 491 20.36 20.17 -14.38
N ILE A 492 19.37 20.94 -14.83
CA ILE A 492 18.12 20.41 -15.43
C ILE A 492 18.44 19.59 -16.67
N LYS A 493 19.33 20.09 -17.55
CA LYS A 493 19.72 19.36 -18.78
C LYS A 493 20.33 17.99 -18.45
N ILE A 494 21.25 17.90 -17.49
CA ILE A 494 21.86 16.63 -17.08
C ILE A 494 20.80 15.62 -16.58
N VAL A 495 19.82 16.08 -15.80
CA VAL A 495 18.73 15.21 -15.30
C VAL A 495 17.79 14.76 -16.42
N ASN A 496 17.53 15.62 -17.39
CA ASN A 496 16.67 15.31 -18.54
C ASN A 496 17.38 14.48 -19.62
N ASP A 497 18.69 14.61 -19.79
CA ASP A 497 19.50 13.78 -20.70
C ASP A 497 19.65 12.33 -20.17
N ASN A 498 19.55 12.12 -18.86
CA ASN A 498 19.65 10.79 -18.27
C ASN A 498 18.46 9.90 -18.69
N PRO A 499 18.64 8.63 -19.11
CA PRO A 499 17.52 7.80 -19.58
C PRO A 499 16.46 7.45 -18.51
N TYR A 500 16.78 7.57 -17.22
CA TYR A 500 15.92 7.22 -16.09
C TYR A 500 15.11 8.43 -15.57
N GLY A 501 13.80 8.23 -15.40
CA GLY A 501 12.86 9.27 -14.92
C GLY A 501 12.17 8.90 -13.59
N ASN A 502 12.84 8.18 -12.68
CA ASN A 502 12.19 7.69 -11.47
C ASN A 502 11.90 8.81 -10.45
N GLY A 503 12.95 9.38 -9.86
CA GLY A 503 12.86 10.44 -8.86
C GLY A 503 14.02 11.43 -8.94
N THR A 504 13.78 12.66 -8.48
CA THR A 504 14.79 13.72 -8.47
C THR A 504 14.47 14.75 -7.39
N ALA A 505 15.47 15.51 -6.94
CA ALA A 505 15.31 16.52 -5.91
C ALA A 505 16.04 17.83 -6.26
N ILE A 506 15.51 18.96 -5.81
CA ILE A 506 16.22 20.25 -5.75
C ILE A 506 16.26 20.77 -4.31
N PHE A 507 17.42 21.26 -3.90
CA PHE A 507 17.63 21.96 -2.63
C PHE A 507 17.87 23.44 -2.90
N THR A 508 17.02 24.29 -2.32
CA THR A 508 16.99 25.75 -2.55
C THR A 508 16.03 26.40 -1.54
N THR A 509 16.24 27.68 -1.17
CA THR A 509 15.26 28.48 -0.42
C THR A 509 14.43 29.38 -1.34
N ASN A 510 14.82 29.52 -2.60
CA ASN A 510 14.15 30.34 -3.61
C ASN A 510 12.96 29.60 -4.27
N GLY A 511 11.75 30.13 -4.06
CA GLY A 511 10.51 29.58 -4.64
C GLY A 511 10.42 29.65 -6.18
N ALA A 512 11.08 30.62 -6.82
CA ALA A 512 11.13 30.70 -8.29
C ALA A 512 12.06 29.63 -8.86
N THR A 513 13.21 29.39 -8.22
CA THR A 513 14.12 28.27 -8.56
C THR A 513 13.41 26.93 -8.41
N ALA A 514 12.75 26.69 -7.27
CA ALA A 514 11.98 25.47 -7.03
C ALA A 514 10.87 25.27 -8.08
N ARG A 515 10.10 26.33 -8.39
CA ARG A 515 9.05 26.27 -9.42
C ARG A 515 9.61 26.02 -10.82
N LYS A 516 10.71 26.68 -11.21
CA LYS A 516 11.36 26.48 -12.52
C LYS A 516 11.82 25.03 -12.65
N TYR A 517 12.49 24.49 -11.63
CA TYR A 517 12.94 23.10 -11.62
C TYR A 517 11.77 22.11 -11.74
N SER A 518 10.77 22.20 -10.85
CA SER A 518 9.62 21.29 -10.86
C SER A 518 8.72 21.41 -12.09
N HIS A 519 8.89 22.45 -12.91
CA HIS A 519 8.17 22.62 -14.18
C HIS A 519 8.94 22.08 -15.39
N LEU A 520 10.28 22.16 -15.37
CA LEU A 520 11.14 21.83 -16.52
C LEU A 520 11.83 20.46 -16.42
N VAL A 521 11.87 19.85 -15.24
CA VAL A 521 12.49 18.53 -15.05
C VAL A 521 11.54 17.40 -15.49
N ASP A 522 12.01 16.53 -16.38
CA ASP A 522 11.25 15.40 -16.92
C ASP A 522 11.45 14.14 -16.05
N VAL A 523 10.91 14.19 -14.83
CA VAL A 523 11.01 13.10 -13.86
C VAL A 523 9.68 12.98 -13.11
N GLY A 524 9.15 11.76 -12.97
CA GLY A 524 7.79 11.56 -12.47
C GLY A 524 7.61 11.76 -10.95
N GLN A 525 8.69 11.81 -10.16
CA GLN A 525 8.67 12.15 -8.72
C GLN A 525 9.68 13.26 -8.42
N VAL A 526 9.21 14.45 -8.04
CA VAL A 526 10.06 15.64 -7.81
C VAL A 526 9.98 16.08 -6.35
N GLY A 527 11.14 16.17 -5.69
CA GLY A 527 11.29 16.71 -4.34
C GLY A 527 11.83 18.13 -4.32
N VAL A 528 11.26 18.99 -3.47
CA VAL A 528 11.81 20.31 -3.14
C VAL A 528 12.24 20.28 -1.68
N ASN A 529 13.54 20.36 -1.43
CA ASN A 529 14.18 20.14 -0.13
C ASN A 529 13.88 18.76 0.50
N VAL A 530 13.55 17.76 -0.32
CA VAL A 530 13.25 16.38 0.05
C VAL A 530 13.98 15.43 -0.91
N PRO A 531 14.99 14.64 -0.48
CA PRO A 531 15.81 13.82 -1.35
C PRO A 531 15.11 12.57 -1.88
N ILE A 532 14.18 12.02 -1.10
CA ILE A 532 13.45 10.79 -1.39
C ILE A 532 11.96 11.17 -1.50
N PRO A 533 11.50 11.73 -2.63
CA PRO A 533 10.13 12.23 -2.80
C PRO A 533 9.13 11.11 -3.09
N VAL A 534 9.15 10.01 -2.30
CA VAL A 534 8.24 8.87 -2.49
C VAL A 534 6.80 9.28 -2.13
N PRO A 535 5.85 9.29 -3.09
CA PRO A 535 4.48 9.71 -2.85
C PRO A 535 3.79 8.90 -1.76
N LEU A 536 2.97 9.58 -0.96
CA LEU A 536 2.12 8.93 0.04
C LEU A 536 1.01 8.11 -0.65
N PRO A 537 0.46 7.05 -0.01
CA PRO A 537 -0.39 6.07 -0.71
C PRO A 537 -1.73 6.54 -1.27
N MET A 538 -2.21 7.75 -0.96
CA MET A 538 -3.36 8.35 -1.65
C MET A 538 -3.02 8.91 -3.05
N PHE A 539 -1.73 9.12 -3.30
CA PHE A 539 -1.12 9.29 -4.62
C PHE A 539 -0.57 7.93 -5.10
N SER A 540 0.18 7.91 -6.20
CA SER A 540 0.75 6.68 -6.79
C SER A 540 2.26 6.84 -6.95
N PHE A 541 3.01 5.73 -7.01
CA PHE A 541 4.46 5.78 -7.29
C PHE A 541 4.70 6.05 -8.78
N THR A 542 5.01 7.29 -9.14
CA THR A 542 5.04 7.77 -10.53
C THR A 542 6.45 7.75 -11.12
N GLY A 543 6.97 6.58 -11.47
CA GLY A 543 8.19 6.50 -12.29
C GLY A 543 7.92 6.89 -13.75
N SER A 544 8.88 7.49 -14.45
CA SER A 544 8.77 7.80 -15.89
C SER A 544 9.98 7.34 -16.72
N ARG A 545 9.90 7.50 -18.04
CA ARG A 545 10.97 7.19 -19.02
C ARG A 545 11.49 5.75 -18.86
N SER A 546 12.81 5.52 -18.76
CA SER A 546 13.37 4.15 -18.62
C SER A 546 13.22 3.56 -17.21
N SER A 547 12.50 4.23 -16.31
CA SER A 547 12.17 3.73 -14.97
C SER A 547 10.79 3.07 -14.89
N PHE A 548 9.97 3.16 -15.93
CA PHE A 548 8.63 2.58 -15.94
C PHE A 548 8.22 2.06 -17.33
N ARG A 549 7.38 1.01 -17.35
CA ARG A 549 6.65 0.55 -18.53
C ARG A 549 5.20 0.26 -18.13
N GLY A 550 4.26 0.74 -18.94
CA GLY A 550 2.83 0.76 -18.65
C GLY A 550 2.26 2.18 -18.73
N ASP A 551 0.95 2.30 -18.50
CA ASP A 551 0.21 3.58 -18.46
C ASP A 551 -0.29 3.93 -17.05
N THR A 552 -0.38 2.93 -16.16
CA THR A 552 -1.02 3.01 -14.85
C THR A 552 -0.02 2.64 -13.76
N ASN A 553 0.22 3.54 -12.80
CA ASN A 553 1.22 3.38 -11.75
C ASN A 553 0.72 2.64 -10.49
N PHE A 554 1.67 2.31 -9.61
CA PHE A 554 1.46 1.54 -8.38
C PHE A 554 0.67 2.30 -7.31
N TYR A 555 -0.19 1.55 -6.62
CA TYR A 555 -1.02 1.97 -5.48
C TYR A 555 -1.83 3.28 -5.69
N GLY A 556 -2.54 3.71 -4.66
CA GLY A 556 -3.46 4.86 -4.76
C GLY A 556 -4.52 4.68 -5.84
N LYS A 557 -4.99 5.80 -6.39
CA LYS A 557 -6.01 5.80 -7.45
C LYS A 557 -5.58 5.06 -8.73
N GLN A 558 -4.30 5.13 -9.12
CA GLN A 558 -3.82 4.39 -10.30
C GLN A 558 -3.82 2.88 -10.03
N GLY A 559 -3.41 2.41 -8.84
CA GLY A 559 -3.54 1.01 -8.45
C GLY A 559 -4.98 0.48 -8.55
N ILE A 560 -5.99 1.29 -8.18
CA ILE A 560 -7.41 0.93 -8.37
C ILE A 560 -7.76 0.82 -9.87
N GLN A 561 -7.29 1.75 -10.71
CA GLN A 561 -7.48 1.69 -12.17
C GLN A 561 -6.74 0.51 -12.82
N PHE A 562 -5.60 0.08 -12.27
CA PHE A 562 -4.84 -1.07 -12.76
C PHE A 562 -5.54 -2.40 -12.44
N TYR A 563 -6.09 -2.53 -11.23
CA TYR A 563 -6.75 -3.75 -10.75
C TYR A 563 -8.27 -3.78 -10.99
N THR A 564 -8.84 -2.82 -11.73
CA THR A 564 -10.24 -2.83 -12.15
C THR A 564 -10.40 -2.55 -13.64
N GLN A 565 -11.54 -2.95 -14.19
CA GLN A 565 -12.04 -2.58 -15.52
C GLN A 565 -13.34 -1.79 -15.38
N LEU A 566 -13.57 -0.84 -16.29
CA LEU A 566 -14.84 -0.12 -16.36
C LEU A 566 -15.86 -0.92 -17.16
N LYS A 567 -17.06 -1.09 -16.62
CA LYS A 567 -18.25 -1.51 -17.37
C LYS A 567 -19.23 -0.34 -17.40
N THR A 568 -19.46 0.20 -18.59
CA THR A 568 -20.48 1.23 -18.82
C THR A 568 -21.81 0.58 -19.17
N ILE A 569 -22.90 1.09 -18.61
CA ILE A 569 -24.26 0.62 -18.82
C ILE A 569 -25.11 1.82 -19.21
N THR A 570 -25.77 1.70 -20.36
CA THR A 570 -26.87 2.59 -20.76
C THR A 570 -28.16 1.86 -20.40
N SER A 571 -28.96 2.43 -19.51
CA SER A 571 -30.22 1.84 -19.04
C SER A 571 -31.39 2.68 -19.53
N GLN A 572 -32.39 2.05 -20.15
CA GLN A 572 -33.65 2.69 -20.53
C GLN A 572 -34.82 1.88 -19.99
N TRP A 573 -35.78 2.58 -19.41
CA TRP A 573 -37.07 2.04 -18.94
C TRP A 573 -38.10 3.12 -19.26
N LYS A 574 -38.92 2.93 -20.29
CA LYS A 574 -39.81 4.02 -20.69
C LYS A 574 -40.85 4.25 -19.60
N GLU A 575 -41.20 5.51 -19.38
CA GLU A 575 -42.23 5.86 -18.39
C GLU A 575 -43.58 5.17 -18.69
N GLU A 576 -43.90 5.00 -19.97
CA GLU A 576 -45.10 4.27 -20.44
C GLU A 576 -45.10 2.78 -20.06
N ASP A 577 -43.93 2.13 -19.96
CA ASP A 577 -43.83 0.70 -19.65
C ASP A 577 -44.33 0.36 -18.23
N ALA A 578 -44.39 1.35 -17.33
CA ALA A 578 -44.94 1.20 -15.99
C ALA A 578 -46.48 1.02 -15.96
N THR A 579 -47.17 1.30 -17.07
CA THR A 579 -48.65 1.26 -17.16
C THR A 579 -49.21 0.58 -18.42
N LEU A 580 -48.36 0.22 -19.39
CA LEU A 580 -48.77 -0.44 -20.63
C LEU A 580 -49.32 -1.85 -20.40
N SER A 581 -50.60 -2.04 -20.76
CA SER A 581 -51.29 -3.34 -20.78
C SER A 581 -51.49 -3.91 -22.20
N SER A 582 -50.94 -3.25 -23.23
CA SER A 582 -51.01 -3.65 -24.63
C SER A 582 -49.64 -3.54 -25.31
N PRO A 583 -49.28 -4.46 -26.23
CA PRO A 583 -47.93 -4.53 -26.80
C PRO A 583 -47.63 -3.37 -27.77
N ALA A 584 -46.49 -2.72 -27.56
CA ALA A 584 -45.94 -1.72 -28.48
C ALA A 584 -45.03 -2.37 -29.54
N VAL A 585 -45.18 -1.97 -30.80
CA VAL A 585 -44.48 -2.57 -31.98
C VAL A 585 -43.48 -1.63 -32.67
N VAL A 586 -43.12 -0.52 -32.03
CA VAL A 586 -42.30 0.56 -32.64
C VAL A 586 -40.90 0.59 -32.03
N MET A 587 -39.87 0.59 -32.89
CA MET A 587 -38.46 0.64 -32.50
C MET A 587 -38.09 1.99 -31.83
N PRO A 588 -37.18 2.00 -30.84
CA PRO A 588 -36.67 3.25 -30.26
C PRO A 588 -35.83 4.03 -31.28
N THR A 589 -36.19 5.29 -31.52
CA THR A 589 -35.40 6.24 -32.33
C THR A 589 -34.94 7.41 -31.48
N MET A 590 -33.72 7.92 -31.69
CA MET A 590 -33.27 9.16 -31.06
C MET A 590 -34.01 10.35 -31.66
N GLY A 591 -35.15 10.72 -31.06
CA GLY A 591 -35.95 11.86 -31.49
C GLY A 591 -35.26 13.19 -31.20
N LEU A 592 -35.04 13.98 -32.24
CA LEU A 592 -34.75 15.41 -32.11
C LEU A 592 -35.91 16.07 -31.35
N MET A 593 -35.62 16.72 -30.21
CA MET A 593 -36.64 17.42 -29.42
C MET A 593 -37.16 18.64 -30.18
N ILE A 594 -38.27 18.46 -30.91
CA ILE A 594 -39.21 19.54 -31.20
C ILE A 594 -40.46 19.21 -30.40
N ARG A 595 -40.71 19.96 -29.31
CA ARG A 595 -41.98 19.89 -28.58
C ARG A 595 -43.07 20.49 -29.48
N ASP A 596 -43.99 19.66 -29.95
CA ASP A 596 -45.26 20.14 -30.49
C ASP A 596 -46.14 20.64 -29.32
N PRO A 597 -46.53 21.93 -29.25
CA PRO A 597 -47.32 22.45 -28.14
C PRO A 597 -48.78 21.96 -28.10
N ALA A 598 -49.27 21.26 -29.12
CA ALA A 598 -50.70 21.00 -29.29
C ALA A 598 -51.29 19.85 -28.44
N ALA A 599 -50.47 18.97 -27.86
CA ALA A 599 -50.91 17.71 -27.24
C ALA A 599 -51.45 17.83 -25.78
N ALA A 600 -52.15 18.93 -25.45
CA ALA A 600 -52.57 19.25 -24.08
C ALA A 600 -54.09 19.51 -23.93
N VAL A 601 -54.94 18.66 -24.52
CA VAL A 601 -56.41 18.70 -24.31
C VAL A 601 -57.01 17.30 -24.28
N GLY A 602 -57.80 16.98 -23.24
CA GLY A 602 -58.80 15.91 -23.30
C GLY A 602 -58.60 14.68 -22.42
N HIS A 603 -58.87 14.81 -21.11
CA HIS A 603 -59.29 13.66 -20.29
C HIS A 603 -60.72 13.86 -19.81
N GLU A 604 -61.67 13.24 -20.52
CA GLU A 604 -63.06 13.14 -20.12
C GLU A 604 -63.24 11.86 -19.28
N VAL A 605 -63.70 12.00 -18.03
CA VAL A 605 -63.86 10.87 -17.11
C VAL A 605 -65.21 10.19 -17.37
N THR A 606 -65.20 9.06 -18.07
CA THR A 606 -66.39 8.20 -18.19
C THR A 606 -66.39 7.13 -17.11
N LEU A 607 -67.19 7.33 -16.07
CA LEU A 607 -67.60 6.25 -15.15
C LEU A 607 -68.44 5.22 -15.93
N ARG A 608 -68.10 3.94 -15.80
CA ARG A 608 -68.98 2.81 -16.14
C ARG A 608 -69.26 2.00 -14.89
N MET A 609 -70.54 1.64 -14.72
CA MET A 609 -71.02 0.64 -13.76
C MET A 609 -70.66 -0.77 -14.22
#